data_AF-A0A9P3EEF2-F1
#
_entry.id   AF-A0A9P3EEF2-F1
#
_cell.length_a   1.000
_cell.length_b   1.000
_cell.length_c   1.000
_cell.angle_alpha   90.00
_cell.angle_beta   90.00
_cell.angle_gamma   90.00
#
_symmetry.space_group_name_H-M   'P 1'
#
loop_
_entity.id
_entity.type
_entity.pdbx_description
1 polymer ?
#
loop_
_entity_poly.entity_id
_entity_poly.type
_entity_poly.pdbx_seq_one_letter_code
_entity_poly.pdbx_strand_id
1 'polypeptide(L)'
;MNRQAKQQLRDQGKREHTKHMLRLRHASQILDQEANEIILLNSHDGSSSYQMIGGKFRFVCANGLVLGDVAADQKVRHSGRGDVVNDVIEGAFEVLMSPPL
;
A
#
# COMPACT_ATOMS: atom_id res chain seq x y z
N MET A 1 -12.86 4.45 -7.13
CA MET A 1 -12.23 5.78 -6.96
C MET A 1 -10.99 5.59 -6.09
N ASN A 2 -9.78 5.69 -6.67
CA ASN A 2 -8.52 5.47 -5.95
C ASN A 2 -8.27 6.64 -5.00
N ARG A 3 -8.15 6.39 -3.69
CA ARG A 3 -7.85 7.44 -2.71
C ARG A 3 -6.35 7.45 -2.44
N GLN A 4 -5.69 8.55 -2.81
CA GLN A 4 -4.28 8.80 -2.48
C GLN A 4 -4.18 9.52 -1.14
N ALA A 5 -3.39 8.99 -0.22
CA ALA A 5 -3.02 9.67 1.02
C ALA A 5 -1.53 10.07 0.96
N LYS A 6 -1.24 11.33 1.27
CA LYS A 6 0.13 11.87 1.33
C LYS A 6 0.44 12.25 2.77
N GLN A 7 1.50 11.68 3.35
CA GLN A 7 1.92 12.05 4.71
C GLN A 7 2.46 13.49 4.72
N GLN A 8 2.05 14.28 5.71
CA GLN A 8 2.59 15.63 5.90
C GLN A 8 4.04 15.55 6.39
N LEU A 9 4.90 16.35 5.77
CA LEU A 9 6.34 16.34 6.04
C LEU A 9 6.67 17.28 7.20
N ARG A 10 7.56 16.82 8.09
CA ARG A 10 8.20 17.70 9.09
C ARG A 10 9.36 18.50 8.49
N ASP A 11 9.95 18.04 7.39
CA ASP A 11 11.13 18.61 6.75
C ASP A 11 10.80 18.97 5.29
N GLN A 12 10.96 20.25 4.94
CA GLN A 12 10.61 20.76 3.60
C GLN A 12 11.56 20.25 2.50
N GLY A 13 12.78 19.82 2.86
CA GLY A 13 13.76 19.26 1.90
C GLY A 13 13.38 17.88 1.36
N LYS A 14 12.38 17.20 1.96
CA LYS A 14 11.93 15.85 1.58
C LYS A 14 10.60 15.84 0.83
N ARG A 15 10.18 17.00 0.29
CA ARG A 15 8.92 17.17 -0.47
C ARG A 15 8.79 16.24 -1.66
N GLU A 16 9.89 15.92 -2.32
CA GLU A 16 9.90 15.02 -3.48
C GLU A 16 10.01 13.53 -3.10
N HIS A 17 10.39 13.22 -1.86
CA HIS A 17 10.56 11.85 -1.35
C HIS A 17 9.44 11.44 -0.38
N THR A 18 8.23 11.95 -0.61
CA THR A 18 7.11 11.65 0.28
C THR A 18 6.65 10.21 0.07
N LYS A 19 6.29 9.51 1.16
CA LYS A 19 5.61 8.21 1.06
C LYS A 19 4.28 8.37 0.34
N HIS A 20 4.11 7.64 -0.75
CA HIS A 20 2.86 7.57 -1.49
C HIS A 20 2.08 6.33 -1.05
N MET A 21 0.82 6.54 -0.66
CA MET A 21 -0.13 5.47 -0.37
C MET A 21 -1.21 5.46 -1.44
N LEU A 22 -1.30 4.35 -2.18
CA LEU A 22 -2.38 4.08 -3.13
C LEU A 22 -3.30 3.03 -2.54
N ARG A 23 -4.61 3.28 -2.57
CA ARG A 23 -5.62 2.32 -2.12
C ARG A 23 -6.47 1.90 -3.31
N LEU A 24 -6.44 0.62 -3.62
CA LEU A 24 -7.22 -0.01 -4.67
C LEU A 24 -8.41 -0.70 -4.01
N ARG A 25 -9.60 -0.39 -4.49
CA ARG A 25 -10.86 -0.91 -3.96
C ARG A 25 -11.77 -1.31 -5.12
N HIS A 26 -12.52 -2.40 -4.95
CA HIS A 26 -13.52 -2.79 -5.93
C HIS A 26 -14.62 -1.73 -6.07
N ALA A 27 -15.13 -1.54 -7.29
CA ALA A 27 -16.08 -0.47 -7.60
C ALA A 27 -17.41 -0.58 -6.82
N SER A 28 -17.86 -1.81 -6.54
CA SER A 28 -19.11 -2.03 -5.80
C SER A 28 -19.02 -1.64 -4.32
N GLN A 29 -17.83 -1.58 -3.73
CA GLN A 29 -17.63 -1.32 -2.30
C GLN A 29 -17.20 0.13 -2.02
N ILE A 30 -17.25 1.02 -3.01
CA ILE A 30 -16.73 2.41 -2.88
C ILE A 30 -17.38 3.18 -1.72
N LEU A 31 -18.65 2.90 -1.44
CA LEU A 31 -19.42 3.59 -0.39
C LEU A 31 -19.31 2.90 0.98
N ASP A 32 -18.79 1.68 1.05
CA ASP A 32 -18.71 0.93 2.29
C ASP A 32 -17.68 1.55 3.25
N GLN A 33 -18.00 1.59 4.54
CA GLN A 33 -17.05 2.04 5.56
C GLN A 33 -15.83 1.11 5.65
N GLU A 34 -16.05 -0.18 5.46
CA GLU A 34 -15.04 -1.23 5.38
C GLU A 34 -15.15 -1.92 4.03
N ALA A 35 -14.02 -2.08 3.35
CA ALA A 35 -13.97 -2.80 2.08
C ALA A 35 -12.70 -3.62 1.98
N ASN A 36 -12.73 -4.60 1.08
CA ASN A 36 -11.53 -5.31 0.69
C ASN A 36 -10.69 -4.37 -0.19
N GLU A 37 -9.46 -4.14 0.23
CA GLU A 37 -8.54 -3.23 -0.42
C GLU A 37 -7.14 -3.80 -0.52
N ILE A 38 -6.45 -3.33 -1.56
CA ILE A 38 -5.00 -3.49 -1.70
C ILE A 38 -4.37 -2.12 -1.49
N ILE A 39 -3.50 -2.01 -0.51
CA ILE A 39 -2.76 -0.80 -0.17
C ILE A 39 -1.33 -0.94 -0.69
N LEU A 40 -0.92 -0.03 -1.58
CA LEU A 40 0.44 0.05 -2.07
C LEU A 40 1.16 1.22 -1.39
N LEU A 41 2.34 0.94 -0.84
CA LEU A 41 3.22 1.92 -0.22
C LEU A 41 4.54 1.96 -0.98
N ASN A 42 4.94 3.15 -1.41
CA ASN A 42 6.23 3.39 -2.06
C ASN A 42 6.85 4.69 -1.51
N SER A 43 8.18 4.75 -1.40
CA SER A 43 8.92 6.01 -1.21
C SER A 43 9.94 6.18 -2.33
N HIS A 44 9.92 7.33 -3.00
CA HIS A 44 10.62 7.61 -4.25
C HIS A 44 12.15 7.88 -4.10
N ASP A 45 12.78 7.54 -2.97
CA ASP A 45 14.22 7.78 -2.74
C ASP A 45 15.08 6.52 -2.82
N GLY A 46 14.48 5.36 -3.13
CA GLY A 46 15.20 4.08 -3.19
C GLY A 46 15.70 3.57 -1.83
N SER A 47 15.49 4.32 -0.73
CA SER A 47 15.91 3.96 0.63
C SER A 47 14.86 3.14 1.38
N SER A 48 13.61 3.20 0.92
CA SER A 48 12.47 2.55 1.57
C SER A 48 11.91 1.43 0.68
N SER A 49 11.50 0.33 1.30
CA SER A 49 10.89 -0.82 0.62
C SER A 49 9.55 -0.47 -0.03
N TYR A 50 9.27 -1.06 -1.19
CA TYR A 50 7.91 -1.21 -1.70
C TYR A 50 7.13 -2.17 -0.81
N GLN A 51 5.87 -1.87 -0.51
CA GLN A 51 5.01 -2.74 0.27
C GLN A 51 3.61 -2.81 -0.32
N MET A 52 3.05 -4.01 -0.37
CA MET A 52 1.71 -4.32 -0.84
C MET A 52 0.96 -5.06 0.27
N ILE A 53 -0.14 -4.47 0.75
CA ILE A 53 -0.93 -5.02 1.84
C ILE A 53 -2.34 -5.31 1.32
N GLY A 54 -2.77 -6.56 1.39
CA GLY A 54 -4.13 -6.99 1.08
C GLY A 54 -4.92 -7.25 2.36
N GLY A 55 -6.18 -6.82 2.40
CA GLY A 55 -7.03 -7.04 3.56
C GLY A 55 -8.32 -6.23 3.53
N LYS A 56 -9.06 -6.27 4.63
CA LYS A 56 -10.30 -5.52 4.80
C LYS A 56 -10.04 -4.30 5.65
N PHE A 57 -10.13 -3.11 5.05
CA PHE A 57 -9.70 -1.87 5.70
C PHE A 57 -10.79 -0.80 5.73
N ARG A 58 -10.76 -0.02 6.82
CA ARG A 58 -11.49 1.20 7.07
C ARG A 58 -10.53 2.39 7.11
N PHE A 59 -10.93 3.48 6.46
CA PHE A 59 -10.21 4.74 6.58
C PHE A 59 -10.56 5.47 7.89
N VAL A 60 -9.55 5.89 8.64
CA VAL A 60 -9.74 6.55 9.94
C VAL A 60 -9.33 8.01 9.91
N CYS A 61 -8.24 8.37 9.24
CA CYS A 61 -7.74 9.74 9.26
C CYS A 61 -7.10 10.17 7.93
N ALA A 62 -7.27 11.46 7.59
CA ALA A 62 -6.71 12.12 6.40
C ALA A 62 -5.17 11.98 6.27
N ASN A 63 -4.48 11.68 7.37
CA ASN A 63 -3.04 11.45 7.38
C ASN A 63 -2.60 10.06 6.85
N GLY A 64 -3.55 9.22 6.41
CA GLY A 64 -3.29 7.87 5.89
C GLY A 64 -3.47 6.75 6.91
N LEU A 65 -4.00 7.02 8.11
CA LEU A 65 -4.30 5.96 9.08
C LEU A 65 -5.48 5.09 8.60
N VAL A 66 -5.25 3.79 8.58
CA VAL A 66 -6.25 2.76 8.28
C VAL A 66 -6.33 1.76 9.43
N LEU A 67 -7.52 1.24 9.67
CA LEU A 67 -7.81 0.17 10.63
C LEU A 67 -8.43 -0.99 9.88
N GLY A 68 -8.06 -2.22 10.20
CA GLY A 68 -8.64 -3.38 9.55
C GLY A 68 -7.80 -4.63 9.73
N ASP A 69 -8.27 -5.71 9.10
CA ASP A 69 -7.62 -7.00 9.15
C ASP A 69 -6.75 -7.23 7.92
N VAL A 70 -5.52 -7.68 8.14
CA VAL A 70 -4.54 -7.96 7.10
C VAL A 70 -4.65 -9.42 6.70
N ALA A 71 -4.94 -9.67 5.42
CA ALA A 71 -4.93 -11.00 4.83
C ALA A 71 -3.54 -11.36 4.27
N ALA A 72 -2.84 -10.36 3.71
CA ALA A 72 -1.50 -10.52 3.15
C ALA A 72 -0.68 -9.24 3.30
N ASP A 73 0.62 -9.37 3.59
CA ASP A 73 1.57 -8.26 3.68
C ASP A 73 2.88 -8.63 2.99
N GLN A 74 3.12 -8.04 1.82
CA GLN A 74 4.29 -8.28 0.99
C GLN A 74 5.21 -7.07 0.96
N LYS A 75 6.50 -7.30 1.25
CA LYS A 75 7.50 -6.25 1.37
C LYS A 75 8.71 -6.55 0.51
N VAL A 76 8.92 -5.72 -0.51
CA VAL A 76 10.03 -5.84 -1.46
C VAL A 76 11.09 -4.79 -1.15
N ARG A 77 12.31 -5.23 -0.86
CA ARG A 77 13.45 -4.34 -0.62
C ARG A 77 14.15 -4.02 -1.95
N HIS A 78 14.51 -2.75 -2.15
CA HIS A 78 15.22 -2.30 -3.34
C HIS A 78 16.74 -2.57 -3.30
N SER A 79 17.30 -3.03 -2.18
CA SER A 79 18.72 -3.34 -2.01
C SER A 79 18.95 -4.81 -1.69
N GLY A 80 19.93 -5.43 -2.37
CA GLY A 80 20.44 -6.77 -2.05
C GLY A 80 19.80 -7.96 -2.77
N ARG A 81 18.80 -7.75 -3.65
CA ARG A 81 18.22 -8.81 -4.51
C ARG A 81 18.37 -8.48 -5.99
N GLY A 82 18.69 -9.50 -6.79
CA GLY A 82 19.03 -9.36 -8.22
C GLY A 82 17.84 -9.09 -9.13
N ASP A 83 16.61 -9.45 -8.72
CA ASP A 83 15.41 -9.30 -9.54
C ASP A 83 14.21 -8.76 -8.74
N VAL A 84 14.23 -7.45 -8.51
CA VAL A 84 13.17 -6.73 -7.78
C VAL A 84 11.84 -6.79 -8.53
N VAL A 85 11.85 -6.94 -9.86
CA VAL A 85 10.63 -6.95 -10.66
C VAL A 85 9.85 -8.24 -10.44
N ASN A 86 10.54 -9.38 -10.50
CA ASN A 86 9.90 -10.66 -10.22
C ASN A 86 9.38 -10.76 -8.77
N ASP A 87 10.13 -10.27 -7.78
CA ASP A 87 9.68 -10.20 -6.39
C ASP A 87 8.35 -9.42 -6.23
N VAL A 88 8.17 -8.33 -6.98
CA VAL A 88 6.92 -7.54 -6.97
C VAL A 88 5.78 -8.32 -7.62
N ILE A 89 6.04 -9.01 -8.73
CA ILE A 89 5.04 -9.79 -9.46
C ILE A 89 4.56 -10.97 -8.62
N GLU A 90 5.47 -11.74 -8.04
CA GLU A 90 5.13 -12.86 -7.14
C GLU A 90 4.34 -12.37 -5.92
N GLY A 91 4.81 -11.31 -5.26
CA GLY A 91 4.10 -10.72 -4.14
C GLY A 91 2.67 -10.26 -4.50
N ALA A 92 2.46 -9.77 -5.72
CA ALA A 92 1.13 -9.41 -6.22
C ALA A 92 0.21 -10.63 -6.34
N PHE A 93 0.71 -11.75 -6.85
CA PHE A 93 -0.06 -12.99 -6.93
C PHE A 93 -0.39 -13.54 -5.55
N GLU A 94 0.54 -13.52 -4.59
CA GLU A 94 0.27 -13.94 -3.22
C GLU A 94 -0.85 -13.12 -2.56
N VAL A 95 -0.81 -11.79 -2.75
CA VAL A 95 -1.86 -10.90 -2.24
C VAL A 95 -3.21 -11.17 -2.91
N LEU A 96 -3.23 -11.43 -4.22
CA LEU A 96 -4.47 -11.72 -4.95
C LEU A 96 -5.08 -13.09 -4.64
N MET A 97 -4.23 -14.09 -4.38
CA MET A 97 -4.65 -15.46 -4.06
C MET A 97 -4.96 -15.64 -2.58
N SER A 98 -4.64 -14.66 -1.74
CA SER A 98 -5.02 -14.69 -0.32
C SER A 98 -6.54 -14.67 -0.18
N PRO A 99 -7.13 -15.56 0.63
CA PRO A 99 -8.57 -15.63 0.79
C PRO A 99 -9.10 -14.31 1.36
N PRO A 100 -10.24 -13.80 0.85
CA PRO A 100 -10.88 -12.63 1.43
C PRO A 100 -11.34 -12.93 2.86
N LEU A 101 -11.09 -11.97 3.77
CA LEU A 101 -11.55 -11.99 5.16
C LEU A 101 -13.00 -11.53 5.29
#